data_AF-A0A382LKZ9-F1
#
_entry.id   AF-A0A382LKZ9-F1
#
_cell.length_a   1.000
_cell.length_b   1.000
_cell.length_c   1.000
_cell.angle_alpha   90.00
_cell.angle_beta   90.00
_cell.angle_gamma   90.00
#
_symmetry.space_group_name_H-M   'P 1'
#
loop_
_entity.id
_entity.type
_entity.pdbx_description
1 polymer ?
#
loop_
_entity_poly.entity_id
_entity_poly.type
_entity_poly.pdbx_seq_one_letter_code
_entity_poly.pdbx_strand_id
1 'polypeptide(L)'
;MKNILARGGIEFLAVIMGISGSLWLDDNNNYNTDRKQEYEAYDRLSSALSEDIKLMDEALLENDRVIYIIEKMMNNMAKLPDDTLSLYIDQSQTYTDINPHISDYETLKNTGRLYKISDINLLQRIVDLYDNRYGVIESWTIEDKRAIFMQDEFFINNYAMVPSEKWTTLKNVRRDRDKLNNDSIYHNYLIFLFKVKTSLRTEWNKLKDEILSLQKEIQSKVDQKQF
;
A
#
# COMPACT_ATOMS: atom_id res chain seq x y z
N MET A 1 -22.98 1.91 -77.21
CA MET A 1 -23.42 1.74 -75.81
C MET A 1 -22.57 0.67 -75.10
N LYS A 2 -21.25 0.88 -75.03
CA LYS A 2 -20.33 0.17 -74.14
C LYS A 2 -19.64 1.29 -73.37
N ASN A 3 -19.71 1.28 -72.03
CA ASN A 3 -18.97 2.11 -71.06
C ASN A 3 -19.83 2.60 -69.88
N ILE A 4 -21.17 2.51 -69.92
CA ILE A 4 -21.99 2.95 -68.77
C ILE A 4 -21.92 1.95 -67.60
N LEU A 5 -21.96 0.63 -67.90
CA LEU A 5 -21.80 -0.42 -66.89
C LEU A 5 -20.38 -0.49 -66.30
N ALA A 6 -19.35 -0.23 -67.10
CA ALA A 6 -17.96 -0.19 -66.64
C ALA A 6 -17.68 1.04 -65.75
N ARG A 7 -18.32 2.17 -66.02
CA ARG A 7 -18.18 3.41 -65.24
C ARG A 7 -18.86 3.31 -63.87
N GLY A 8 -20.08 2.77 -63.82
CA GLY A 8 -20.79 2.53 -62.56
C GLY A 8 -20.16 1.43 -61.68
N GLY A 9 -19.54 0.41 -62.29
CA GLY A 9 -18.81 -0.62 -61.54
C GLY A 9 -17.52 -0.12 -60.88
N ILE A 10 -16.79 0.78 -61.54
CA ILE A 10 -15.58 1.40 -60.98
C ILE A 10 -15.93 2.37 -59.84
N GLU A 11 -17.01 3.15 -59.99
CA GLU A 11 -17.51 4.05 -58.93
C GLU A 11 -17.97 3.27 -57.69
N PHE A 12 -18.66 2.14 -57.87
CA PHE A 12 -19.06 1.26 -56.77
C PHE A 12 -17.86 0.66 -56.02
N LEU A 13 -16.82 0.21 -56.73
CA LEU A 13 -15.59 -0.30 -56.12
C LEU A 13 -14.82 0.80 -55.36
N ALA A 14 -14.79 2.03 -55.88
CA ALA A 14 -14.16 3.16 -55.22
C ALA A 14 -14.87 3.54 -53.90
N VAL A 15 -16.21 3.49 -53.88
CA VAL A 15 -17.01 3.73 -52.67
C VAL A 15 -16.77 2.64 -51.62
N ILE A 16 -16.76 1.36 -52.02
CA ILE A 16 -16.45 0.25 -51.10
C ILE A 16 -15.03 0.39 -50.54
N MET A 17 -14.04 0.70 -51.39
CA MET A 17 -12.67 0.91 -50.94
C MET A 17 -12.53 2.13 -50.02
N GLY A 18 -13.30 3.20 -50.25
CA GLY A 18 -13.33 4.37 -49.37
C GLY A 18 -13.91 4.03 -47.99
N ILE A 19 -15.01 3.29 -47.93
CA ILE A 19 -15.64 2.87 -46.66
C ILE A 19 -14.74 1.88 -45.92
N SER A 20 -14.25 0.83 -46.60
CA SER A 20 -13.37 -0.17 -46.00
C SER A 20 -12.03 0.42 -45.57
N GLY A 21 -11.47 1.36 -46.35
CA GLY A 21 -10.25 2.09 -46.01
C GLY A 21 -10.42 3.04 -44.83
N SER A 22 -11.57 3.72 -44.74
CA SER A 22 -11.92 4.57 -43.58
C SER A 22 -12.04 3.74 -42.31
N LEU A 23 -12.77 2.62 -42.34
CA LEU A 23 -12.92 1.72 -41.20
C LEU A 23 -11.57 1.13 -40.76
N TRP A 24 -10.73 0.73 -41.72
CA TRP A 24 -9.40 0.21 -41.42
C TRP A 24 -8.47 1.28 -40.80
N LEU A 25 -8.53 2.53 -41.29
CA LEU A 25 -7.79 3.64 -40.70
C LEU A 25 -8.29 3.98 -39.30
N ASP A 26 -9.61 3.98 -39.09
CA ASP A 26 -10.24 4.23 -37.79
C ASP A 26 -9.87 3.14 -36.78
N ASP A 27 -9.95 1.86 -37.17
CA ASP A 27 -9.57 0.71 -36.34
C ASP A 27 -8.06 0.72 -36.01
N ASN A 28 -7.21 1.04 -36.99
CA ASN A 28 -5.76 1.14 -36.77
C ASN A 28 -5.40 2.32 -35.86
N ASN A 29 -6.08 3.45 -35.99
CA ASN A 29 -5.88 4.62 -35.13
C ASN A 29 -6.37 4.35 -33.70
N ASN A 30 -7.49 3.64 -33.55
CA ASN A 30 -8.01 3.18 -32.26
C ASN A 30 -7.07 2.17 -31.60
N TYR A 31 -6.52 1.21 -32.35
CA TYR A 31 -5.55 0.24 -31.83
C TYR A 31 -4.27 0.91 -31.30
N ASN A 32 -3.71 1.86 -32.05
CA ASN A 32 -2.53 2.61 -31.62
C ASN A 32 -2.81 3.48 -30.40
N THR A 33 -4.01 4.07 -30.33
CA THR A 33 -4.45 4.87 -29.18
C THR A 33 -4.64 4.01 -27.93
N ASP A 34 -5.28 2.84 -28.07
CA ASP A 34 -5.49 1.89 -26.98
C ASP A 34 -4.15 1.33 -26.46
N ARG A 35 -3.21 1.01 -27.36
CA ARG A 35 -1.84 0.60 -26.96
C ARG A 35 -1.12 1.70 -26.21
N LYS A 36 -1.21 2.94 -26.67
CA LYS A 36 -0.62 4.08 -25.95
C LYS A 36 -1.21 4.23 -24.55
N GLN A 37 -2.53 4.14 -24.42
CA GLN A 37 -3.23 4.22 -23.14
C GLN A 37 -2.87 3.06 -22.20
N GLU A 38 -2.69 1.85 -22.73
CA GLU A 38 -2.22 0.70 -21.97
C GLU A 38 -0.82 0.95 -21.37
N TYR A 39 0.14 1.43 -22.18
CA TYR A 39 1.47 1.77 -21.67
C TYR A 39 1.45 2.91 -20.65
N GLU A 40 0.61 3.93 -20.84
CA GLU A 40 0.41 4.99 -19.86
C GLU A 40 -0.18 4.46 -18.55
N ALA A 41 -1.09 3.48 -18.61
CA ALA A 41 -1.63 2.82 -17.44
C ALA A 41 -0.55 2.02 -16.70
N TYR A 42 0.28 1.25 -17.41
CA TYR A 42 1.40 0.53 -16.81
C TYR A 42 2.41 1.46 -16.14
N ASP A 43 2.78 2.56 -16.79
CA ASP A 43 3.74 3.53 -16.26
C ASP A 43 3.26 4.17 -14.94
N ARG A 44 1.99 4.58 -14.91
CA ARG A 44 1.36 5.13 -13.70
C ARG A 44 1.27 4.11 -12.57
N LEU A 45 0.79 2.89 -12.87
CA LEU A 45 0.68 1.83 -11.88
C LEU A 45 2.06 1.41 -11.35
N SER A 46 3.06 1.26 -12.21
CA SER A 46 4.43 0.93 -11.79
C SER A 46 5.00 1.98 -10.84
N SER A 47 4.79 3.26 -11.16
CA SER A 47 5.23 4.38 -10.33
C SER A 47 4.54 4.38 -8.97
N ALA A 48 3.21 4.25 -8.94
CA ALA A 48 2.43 4.19 -7.72
C ALA A 48 2.85 3.01 -6.82
N LEU A 49 2.98 1.80 -7.38
CA LEU A 49 3.43 0.63 -6.62
C LEU A 49 4.86 0.77 -6.09
N SER A 50 5.75 1.44 -6.84
CA SER A 50 7.12 1.73 -6.40
C SER A 50 7.15 2.68 -5.19
N GLU A 51 6.26 3.67 -5.17
CA GLU A 51 6.10 4.56 -4.03
C GLU A 51 5.48 3.85 -2.82
N ASP A 52 4.48 3.00 -3.04
CA ASP A 52 3.86 2.18 -2.00
C ASP A 52 4.89 1.25 -1.31
N ILE A 53 5.80 0.63 -2.08
CA ILE A 53 6.89 -0.19 -1.52
C ILE A 53 7.78 0.63 -0.58
N LYS A 54 8.12 1.87 -0.96
CA LYS A 54 8.96 2.75 -0.12
C LYS A 54 8.25 3.11 1.18
N LEU A 55 6.97 3.49 1.10
CA LEU A 55 6.14 3.78 2.28
C LEU A 55 6.07 2.56 3.22
N MET A 56 5.88 1.36 2.66
CA MET A 56 5.87 0.13 3.44
C MET A 56 7.22 -0.16 4.09
N ASP A 57 8.34 0.05 3.39
CA ASP A 57 9.68 -0.15 3.95
C ASP A 57 9.97 0.80 5.12
N GLU A 58 9.60 2.07 4.99
CA GLU A 58 9.73 3.07 6.07
C GLU A 58 8.89 2.68 7.28
N ALA A 59 7.61 2.35 7.07
CA ALA A 59 6.69 1.97 8.13
C ALA A 59 7.10 0.66 8.84
N LEU A 60 7.58 -0.33 8.08
CA LEU A 60 8.10 -1.59 8.63
C LEU A 60 9.38 -1.37 9.46
N LEU A 61 10.27 -0.48 9.01
CA LEU A 61 11.48 -0.13 9.76
C LEU A 61 11.14 0.53 11.11
N GLU A 62 10.17 1.43 11.13
CA GLU A 62 9.69 2.03 12.39
C GLU A 62 9.02 0.98 13.28
N ASN A 63 8.18 0.11 12.72
CA ASN A 63 7.54 -0.97 13.46
C ASN A 63 8.56 -1.94 14.07
N ASP A 64 9.63 -2.30 13.36
CA ASP A 64 10.71 -3.13 13.88
C ASP A 64 11.44 -2.50 15.07
N ARG A 65 11.61 -1.17 15.07
CA ARG A 65 12.15 -0.45 16.23
C ARG A 65 11.22 -0.56 17.43
N VAL A 66 9.92 -0.42 17.22
CA VAL A 66 8.92 -0.55 18.29
C VAL A 66 8.87 -1.98 18.83
N ILE A 67 8.94 -3.00 17.97
CA ILE A 67 9.05 -4.42 18.39
C ILE A 67 10.26 -4.61 19.29
N TYR A 68 11.43 -4.11 18.89
CA TYR A 68 12.65 -4.20 19.68
C TYR A 68 12.49 -3.53 21.07
N ILE A 69 11.87 -2.35 21.11
CA ILE A 69 11.61 -1.63 22.36
C ILE A 69 10.71 -2.47 23.29
N ILE A 70 9.58 -2.95 22.77
CA ILE A 70 8.63 -3.76 23.54
C ILE A 70 9.31 -5.03 24.05
N GLU A 71 10.10 -5.71 23.22
CA GLU A 71 10.86 -6.90 23.62
C GLU A 71 11.85 -6.60 24.76
N LYS A 72 12.53 -5.44 24.72
CA LYS A 72 13.42 -5.01 25.82
C LYS A 72 12.65 -4.74 27.09
N MET A 73 11.48 -4.11 27.01
CA MET A 73 10.63 -3.85 28.17
C MET A 73 10.08 -5.16 28.76
N MET A 74 9.59 -6.08 27.93
CA MET A 74 9.09 -7.39 28.38
C MET A 74 10.14 -8.18 29.17
N ASN A 75 11.39 -8.17 28.71
CA ASN A 75 12.42 -9.05 29.26
C ASN A 75 13.31 -8.40 30.33
N ASN A 76 13.53 -7.08 30.27
CA ASN A 76 14.57 -6.41 31.06
C ASN A 76 14.19 -4.99 31.53
N MET A 77 12.90 -4.62 31.59
CA MET A 77 12.47 -3.27 31.98
C MET A 77 13.10 -2.78 33.30
N ALA A 78 13.21 -3.66 34.31
CA ALA A 78 13.77 -3.30 35.62
C ALA A 78 15.24 -2.86 35.57
N LYS A 79 15.99 -3.20 34.52
CA LYS A 79 17.41 -2.87 34.33
C LYS A 79 17.63 -1.64 33.44
N LEU A 80 16.58 -1.10 32.81
CA LEU A 80 16.71 0.06 31.94
C LEU A 80 17.05 1.31 32.77
N PRO A 81 17.85 2.25 32.28
CA PRO A 81 17.94 3.60 32.86
C PRO A 81 16.58 4.30 32.86
N ASP A 82 16.36 5.25 33.79
CA ASP A 82 15.09 6.00 33.88
C ASP A 82 14.77 6.73 32.56
N ASP A 83 15.76 7.41 31.98
CA ASP A 83 15.59 8.16 30.72
C ASP A 83 15.25 7.22 29.55
N THR A 84 15.89 6.05 29.50
CA THR A 84 15.60 5.02 28.48
C THR A 84 14.20 4.45 28.66
N LEU A 85 13.78 4.18 29.90
CA LEU A 85 12.43 3.68 30.17
C LEU A 85 11.38 4.74 29.80
N SER A 86 11.63 6.02 30.09
CA SER A 86 10.74 7.12 29.69
C SER A 86 10.57 7.17 28.18
N LEU A 87 11.68 7.09 27.44
CA LEU A 87 11.70 7.09 25.97
C LEU A 87 10.99 5.86 25.40
N TYR A 88 11.21 4.69 26.00
CA TYR A 88 10.60 3.45 25.53
C TYR A 88 9.08 3.44 25.74
N ILE A 89 8.59 3.99 26.85
CA ILE A 89 7.16 4.18 27.07
C ILE A 89 6.58 5.08 25.97
N ASP A 90 7.21 6.23 25.71
CA ASP A 90 6.78 7.16 24.64
C ASP A 90 6.71 6.48 23.27
N GLN A 91 7.80 5.82 22.87
CA GLN A 91 7.91 5.19 21.56
C GLN A 91 7.00 3.95 21.40
N SER A 92 6.71 3.22 22.48
CA SER A 92 5.83 2.04 22.43
C SER A 92 4.37 2.38 22.10
N GLN A 93 3.97 3.64 22.27
CA GLN A 93 2.63 4.16 21.99
C GLN A 93 2.47 4.68 20.55
N THR A 94 3.43 4.41 19.65
CA THR A 94 3.34 4.81 18.23
C THR A 94 2.71 3.69 17.39
N TYR A 95 1.62 3.97 16.68
CA TYR A 95 1.01 3.03 15.72
C TYR A 95 1.61 3.19 14.32
N THR A 96 1.52 2.12 13.53
CA THR A 96 2.00 2.07 12.15
C THR A 96 0.85 2.37 11.18
N ASP A 97 1.09 3.27 10.23
CA ASP A 97 0.09 3.74 9.26
C ASP A 97 0.78 4.09 7.94
N ILE A 98 0.11 3.82 6.82
CA ILE A 98 0.53 4.21 5.48
C ILE A 98 -0.70 4.57 4.64
N ASN A 99 -0.54 5.54 3.74
CA ASN A 99 -1.56 5.92 2.79
C ASN A 99 -1.11 5.48 1.39
N PRO A 100 -1.52 4.29 0.91
CA PRO A 100 -1.13 3.80 -0.40
C PRO A 100 -1.76 4.63 -1.54
N HIS A 101 -1.11 4.63 -2.71
CA HIS A 101 -1.50 5.39 -3.91
C HIS A 101 -2.67 4.74 -4.66
N ILE A 102 -3.83 4.62 -3.99
CA ILE A 102 -5.06 4.03 -4.54
C ILE A 102 -5.67 4.93 -5.62
N SER A 103 -5.43 6.25 -5.58
CA SER A 103 -6.05 7.21 -6.49
C SER A 103 -5.70 6.99 -7.97
N ASP A 104 -4.48 6.52 -8.26
CA ASP A 104 -4.06 6.23 -9.64
C ASP A 104 -4.84 5.06 -10.22
N TYR A 105 -4.98 3.97 -9.45
CA TYR A 105 -5.79 2.83 -9.81
C TYR A 105 -7.26 3.23 -10.01
N GLU A 106 -7.85 3.95 -9.05
CA GLU A 106 -9.25 4.38 -9.13
C GLU A 106 -9.50 5.31 -10.32
N THR A 107 -8.57 6.19 -10.64
CA THR A 107 -8.68 7.05 -11.83
C THR A 107 -8.66 6.22 -13.11
N LEU A 108 -7.77 5.23 -13.22
CA LEU A 108 -7.70 4.35 -14.38
C LEU A 108 -8.98 3.49 -14.51
N LYS A 109 -9.50 2.97 -13.40
CA LYS A 109 -10.74 2.19 -13.32
C LYS A 109 -11.94 3.01 -13.77
N ASN A 110 -12.14 4.19 -13.17
CA ASN A 110 -13.30 5.06 -13.41
C ASN A 110 -13.30 5.70 -14.80
N THR A 111 -12.13 5.93 -15.40
CA THR A 111 -12.02 6.43 -16.78
C THR A 111 -12.10 5.33 -17.84
N GLY A 112 -12.22 4.06 -17.42
CA GLY A 112 -12.23 2.90 -18.31
C GLY A 112 -10.87 2.55 -18.92
N ARG A 113 -9.81 3.33 -18.65
CA ARG A 113 -8.46 3.13 -19.18
C ARG A 113 -7.81 1.85 -18.65
N LEU A 114 -8.14 1.44 -17.42
CA LEU A 114 -7.66 0.20 -16.84
C LEU A 114 -8.03 -1.02 -17.71
N TYR A 115 -9.24 -1.02 -18.29
CA TYR A 115 -9.75 -2.11 -19.12
C TYR A 115 -9.20 -2.12 -20.55
N LYS A 116 -8.27 -1.20 -20.87
CA LYS A 116 -7.47 -1.23 -22.10
C LYS A 116 -6.22 -2.10 -21.97
N ILE A 117 -5.88 -2.54 -20.77
CA ILE A 117 -4.84 -3.55 -20.53
C ILE A 117 -5.24 -4.85 -21.22
N SER A 118 -4.41 -5.28 -22.16
CA SER A 118 -4.67 -6.45 -23.01
C SER A 118 -4.32 -7.77 -22.34
N ASP A 119 -3.38 -7.74 -21.38
CA ASP A 119 -2.99 -8.90 -20.59
C ASP A 119 -4.02 -9.12 -19.47
N ILE A 120 -4.99 -9.99 -19.73
CA ILE A 120 -6.13 -10.25 -18.83
C ILE A 120 -5.63 -10.79 -17.46
N ASN A 121 -4.58 -11.60 -17.46
CA ASN A 121 -4.03 -12.16 -16.21
C ASN A 121 -3.39 -11.06 -15.36
N LEU A 122 -2.62 -10.17 -16.00
CA LEU A 122 -2.02 -9.02 -15.32
C LEU A 122 -3.11 -8.05 -14.81
N LEU A 123 -4.12 -7.76 -15.63
CA LEU A 123 -5.28 -6.94 -15.24
C LEU A 123 -5.98 -7.52 -14.00
N GLN A 124 -6.25 -8.82 -13.99
CA GLN A 124 -6.91 -9.47 -12.86
C GLN A 124 -6.09 -9.35 -11.57
N ARG A 125 -4.77 -9.44 -11.65
CA ARG A 125 -3.87 -9.28 -10.50
C ARG A 125 -3.77 -7.84 -10.02
N ILE A 126 -3.79 -6.86 -10.93
CA ILE A 126 -3.89 -5.44 -10.57
C ILE A 126 -5.19 -5.20 -9.80
N VAL A 127 -6.31 -5.66 -10.33
CA VAL A 127 -7.62 -5.52 -9.68
C VAL A 127 -7.63 -6.20 -8.32
N ASP A 128 -7.15 -7.44 -8.22
CA ASP A 128 -7.12 -8.18 -6.95
C ASP A 128 -6.26 -7.49 -5.89
N LEU A 129 -5.09 -6.96 -6.28
CA LEU A 129 -4.21 -6.24 -5.37
C LEU A 129 -4.93 -5.03 -4.74
N TYR A 130 -5.50 -4.15 -5.57
CA TYR A 130 -6.11 -2.91 -5.11
C TYR A 130 -7.47 -3.13 -4.43
N ASP A 131 -8.33 -3.98 -4.98
CA ASP A 131 -9.70 -4.16 -4.47
C ASP A 131 -9.75 -5.09 -3.24
N ASN A 132 -8.82 -6.04 -3.12
CA ASN A 132 -8.87 -7.06 -2.05
C ASN A 132 -7.65 -7.03 -1.13
N ARG A 133 -6.44 -6.99 -1.68
CA ARG A 133 -5.22 -7.19 -0.87
C ARG A 133 -4.83 -5.95 -0.07
N TYR A 134 -5.04 -4.75 -0.61
CA TYR A 134 -4.73 -3.49 0.10
C TYR A 134 -5.53 -3.30 1.40
N GLY A 135 -6.68 -3.98 1.55
CA GLY A 135 -7.44 -4.00 2.81
C GLY A 135 -6.66 -4.57 4.00
N VAL A 136 -5.58 -5.34 3.77
CA VAL A 136 -4.66 -5.82 4.82
C VAL A 136 -3.99 -4.65 5.55
N ILE A 137 -3.70 -3.55 4.85
CA ILE A 137 -3.08 -2.35 5.44
C ILE A 137 -4.01 -1.79 6.51
N GLU A 138 -5.24 -1.43 6.11
CA GLU A 138 -6.25 -0.85 7.00
C GLU A 138 -6.57 -1.79 8.17
N SER A 139 -6.77 -3.09 7.90
CA SER A 139 -7.09 -4.06 8.94
C SER A 139 -6.04 -4.11 10.05
N TRP A 140 -4.75 -4.10 9.71
CA TRP A 140 -3.68 -4.16 10.70
C TRP A 140 -3.39 -2.82 11.34
N THR A 141 -3.54 -1.71 10.62
CA THR A 141 -3.45 -0.37 11.21
C THR A 141 -4.54 -0.16 12.28
N ILE A 142 -5.78 -0.63 12.03
CA ILE A 142 -6.86 -0.57 13.02
C ILE A 142 -6.52 -1.41 14.25
N GLU A 143 -6.05 -2.64 14.05
CA GLU A 143 -5.70 -3.54 15.15
C GLU A 143 -4.54 -2.99 15.99
N ASP A 144 -3.53 -2.40 15.34
CA ASP A 144 -2.39 -1.76 16.00
C ASP A 144 -2.82 -0.52 16.80
N LYS A 145 -3.63 0.36 16.21
CA LYS A 145 -4.26 1.50 16.90
C LYS A 145 -5.04 1.04 18.13
N ARG A 146 -5.83 -0.03 18.00
CA ARG A 146 -6.61 -0.60 19.11
C ARG A 146 -5.71 -1.09 20.24
N ALA A 147 -4.63 -1.80 19.91
CA ALA A 147 -3.70 -2.33 20.91
C ALA A 147 -3.02 -1.22 21.71
N ILE A 148 -2.63 -0.13 21.03
CA ILE A 148 -2.06 1.05 21.68
C ILE A 148 -3.09 1.76 22.54
N PHE A 149 -4.31 1.95 22.05
CA PHE A 149 -5.37 2.59 22.82
C PHE A 149 -5.64 1.86 24.16
N MET A 150 -5.62 0.53 24.16
CA MET A 150 -5.77 -0.25 25.41
C MET A 150 -4.62 0.02 26.41
N GLN A 151 -3.39 0.22 25.92
CA GLN A 151 -2.24 0.57 26.76
C GLN A 151 -2.35 2.02 27.27
N ASP A 152 -2.77 2.95 26.42
CA ASP A 152 -2.97 4.36 26.76
C ASP A 152 -4.02 4.51 27.87
N GLU A 153 -5.16 3.83 27.74
CA GLU A 153 -6.19 3.81 28.79
C GLU A 153 -5.63 3.29 30.12
N PHE A 154 -4.78 2.27 30.08
CA PHE A 154 -4.10 1.79 31.28
C PHE A 154 -3.20 2.87 31.87
N PHE A 155 -2.37 3.54 31.08
CA PHE A 155 -1.48 4.59 31.58
C PHE A 155 -2.24 5.78 32.18
N ILE A 156 -3.26 6.28 31.48
CA ILE A 156 -4.10 7.42 31.90
C ILE A 156 -4.77 7.13 33.25
N ASN A 157 -5.27 5.90 33.43
CA ASN A 157 -6.00 5.55 34.65
C ASN A 157 -5.08 5.25 35.85
N ASN A 158 -3.81 4.92 35.61
CA ASN A 158 -2.93 4.37 36.66
C ASN A 158 -1.71 5.25 36.99
N TYR A 159 -1.39 6.24 36.16
CA TYR A 159 -0.18 7.04 36.26
C TYR A 159 -0.42 8.51 35.93
N ALA A 160 0.44 9.38 36.47
CA ALA A 160 0.49 10.77 36.05
C ALA A 160 1.34 10.87 34.78
N MET A 161 0.73 11.29 33.67
CA MET A 161 1.41 11.41 32.37
C MET A 161 1.85 12.86 32.11
N VAL A 162 2.82 13.03 31.21
CA VAL A 162 3.27 14.30 30.64
C VAL A 162 3.49 14.16 29.14
N PRO A 163 3.38 15.24 28.34
CA PRO A 163 3.76 15.22 26.93
C PRO A 163 5.21 14.77 26.75
N SER A 164 5.48 14.06 25.65
CA SER A 164 6.81 13.65 25.22
C SER A 164 7.00 13.91 23.73
N GLU A 165 8.08 13.43 23.12
CA GLU A 165 8.41 13.72 21.72
C GLU A 165 7.41 13.11 20.74
N LYS A 166 7.03 11.85 20.95
CA LYS A 166 6.10 11.13 20.07
C LYS A 166 4.65 11.22 20.56
N TRP A 167 4.46 11.06 21.86
CA TRP A 167 3.14 11.00 22.49
C TRP A 167 3.21 11.48 23.93
N THR A 168 3.17 10.56 24.90
CA THR A 168 3.20 10.85 26.33
C THR A 168 4.11 9.88 27.08
N THR A 169 4.60 10.31 28.24
CA THR A 169 5.41 9.46 29.12
C THR A 169 5.05 9.69 30.58
N LEU A 170 5.63 8.92 31.49
CA LEU A 170 5.41 9.07 32.92
C LEU A 170 6.01 10.38 33.43
N LYS A 171 5.23 11.14 34.21
CA LYS A 171 5.68 12.37 34.87
C LYS A 171 6.89 12.16 35.78
N ASN A 172 6.99 10.99 36.42
CA ASN A 172 8.10 10.64 37.29
C ASN A 172 8.38 9.12 37.21
N VAL A 173 9.16 8.71 36.20
CA VAL A 173 9.56 7.31 35.99
C VAL A 173 10.20 6.71 37.24
N ARG A 174 11.09 7.44 37.91
CA ARG A 174 11.82 6.95 39.09
C ARG A 174 10.87 6.55 40.23
N ARG A 175 9.84 7.36 40.48
CA ARG A 175 8.83 7.10 41.51
C ARG A 175 7.94 5.92 41.14
N ASP A 176 7.55 5.83 39.87
CA ASP A 176 6.53 4.90 39.41
C ASP A 176 7.12 3.54 38.94
N ARG A 177 8.45 3.44 38.85
CA ARG A 177 9.19 2.25 38.38
C ARG A 177 8.83 0.97 39.11
N ASP A 178 8.83 0.97 40.45
CA ASP A 178 8.58 -0.25 41.22
C ASP A 178 7.17 -0.77 41.00
N LYS A 179 6.19 0.15 40.85
CA LYS A 179 4.83 -0.20 40.46
C LYS A 179 4.82 -0.81 39.06
N LEU A 180 5.40 -0.12 38.08
CA LEU A 180 5.42 -0.55 36.67
C LEU A 180 6.07 -1.93 36.48
N ASN A 181 7.18 -2.19 37.16
CA ASN A 181 7.92 -3.46 37.08
C ASN A 181 7.15 -4.66 37.64
N ASN A 182 6.27 -4.43 38.60
CA ASN A 182 5.50 -5.48 39.27
C ASN A 182 4.05 -5.55 38.78
N ASP A 183 3.68 -4.75 37.77
CA ASP A 183 2.32 -4.68 37.25
C ASP A 183 2.08 -5.76 36.19
N SER A 184 1.41 -6.84 36.59
CA SER A 184 1.04 -7.93 35.69
C SER A 184 0.11 -7.50 34.54
N ILE A 185 -0.72 -6.47 34.75
CA ILE A 185 -1.62 -5.95 33.72
C ILE A 185 -0.79 -5.22 32.66
N TYR A 186 0.15 -4.39 33.08
CA TYR A 186 1.07 -3.74 32.14
C TYR A 186 1.89 -4.75 31.32
N HIS A 187 2.40 -5.79 31.98
CA HIS A 187 3.13 -6.85 31.31
C HIS A 187 2.28 -7.56 30.24
N ASN A 188 0.99 -7.81 30.53
CA ASN A 188 0.06 -8.39 29.56
C ASN A 188 -0.15 -7.46 28.34
N TYR A 189 -0.23 -6.14 28.54
CA TYR A 189 -0.29 -5.19 27.42
C TYR A 189 0.97 -5.22 26.57
N LEU A 190 2.17 -5.33 27.17
CA LEU A 190 3.41 -5.46 26.42
C LEU A 190 3.42 -6.74 25.56
N ILE A 191 2.98 -7.89 26.10
CA ILE A 191 2.85 -9.14 25.34
C ILE A 191 1.87 -8.97 24.18
N PHE A 192 0.72 -8.36 24.43
CA PHE A 192 -0.31 -8.16 23.41
C PHE A 192 0.20 -7.25 22.28
N LEU A 193 0.80 -6.11 22.62
CA LEU A 193 1.42 -5.19 21.66
C LEU A 193 2.50 -5.88 20.85
N PHE A 194 3.40 -6.63 21.49
CA PHE A 194 4.42 -7.41 20.79
C PHE A 194 3.80 -8.35 19.76
N LYS A 195 2.71 -9.03 20.12
CA LYS A 195 2.04 -9.96 19.21
C LYS A 195 1.36 -9.25 18.05
N VAL A 196 0.73 -8.10 18.27
CA VAL A 196 0.11 -7.30 17.21
C VAL A 196 1.17 -6.76 16.26
N LYS A 197 2.21 -6.09 16.79
CA LYS A 197 3.31 -5.50 16.01
C LYS A 197 4.05 -6.53 15.15
N THR A 198 4.33 -7.71 15.71
CA THR A 198 5.00 -8.80 14.97
C THR A 198 4.10 -9.42 13.91
N SER A 199 2.78 -9.51 14.16
CA SER A 199 1.83 -10.04 13.18
C SER A 199 1.59 -9.04 12.04
N LEU A 200 1.45 -7.75 12.34
CA LEU A 200 1.43 -6.66 11.36
C LEU A 200 2.66 -6.74 10.46
N ARG A 201 3.87 -6.82 11.04
CA ARG A 201 5.11 -6.97 10.28
C ARG A 201 5.06 -8.14 9.31
N THR A 202 4.58 -9.29 9.75
CA THR A 202 4.51 -10.49 8.91
C THR A 202 3.54 -10.31 7.76
N GLU A 203 2.33 -9.83 8.03
CA GLU A 203 1.31 -9.67 6.98
C GLU A 203 1.65 -8.54 5.99
N TRP A 204 2.24 -7.45 6.49
CA TRP A 204 2.69 -6.35 5.62
C TRP A 204 3.90 -6.75 4.76
N ASN A 205 4.84 -7.56 5.27
CA ASN A 205 5.91 -8.08 4.40
C ASN A 205 5.37 -8.98 3.30
N LYS A 206 4.38 -9.84 3.57
CA LYS A 206 3.73 -10.66 2.53
C LYS A 206 3.08 -9.79 1.46
N LEU A 207 2.31 -8.78 1.87
CA LEU A 207 1.68 -7.83 0.95
C LEU A 207 2.75 -7.08 0.12
N LYS A 208 3.83 -6.63 0.76
CA LYS A 208 4.93 -5.94 0.08
C LYS A 208 5.58 -6.83 -0.99
N ASP A 209 5.77 -8.12 -0.71
CA ASP A 209 6.30 -9.08 -1.69
C ASP A 209 5.35 -9.26 -2.88
N GLU A 210 4.04 -9.29 -2.64
CA GLU A 210 3.01 -9.31 -3.69
C GLU A 210 3.06 -8.04 -4.56
N ILE A 211 3.14 -6.87 -3.93
CA ILE A 211 3.27 -5.56 -4.61
C ILE A 211 4.55 -5.53 -5.45
N LEU A 212 5.69 -5.91 -4.88
CA LEU A 212 6.98 -5.93 -5.57
C LEU A 212 6.96 -6.88 -6.77
N SER A 213 6.34 -8.05 -6.63
CA SER A 213 6.21 -8.98 -7.75
C SER A 213 5.35 -8.41 -8.87
N LEU A 214 4.23 -7.75 -8.55
CA LEU A 214 3.36 -7.16 -9.54
C LEU A 214 4.04 -5.95 -10.22
N GLN A 215 4.68 -5.09 -9.43
CA GLN A 215 5.39 -3.91 -9.92
C GLN A 215 6.47 -4.28 -10.93
N LYS A 216 7.28 -5.31 -10.65
CA LYS A 216 8.31 -5.81 -11.58
C LYS A 216 7.73 -6.27 -12.91
N GLU A 217 6.59 -6.95 -12.87
CA GLU A 217 5.92 -7.43 -14.07
C GLU A 217 5.34 -6.29 -14.89
N ILE A 218 4.66 -5.32 -14.25
CA ILE A 218 4.18 -4.11 -14.92
C ILE A 218 5.34 -3.33 -15.53
N GLN A 219 6.44 -3.15 -14.78
CA GLN A 219 7.63 -2.46 -15.28
C GLN A 219 8.21 -3.16 -16.52
N SER A 220 8.23 -4.50 -16.55
CA SER A 220 8.69 -5.23 -17.73
C SER A 220 7.84 -4.96 -18.98
N LYS A 221 6.53 -4.66 -18.81
CA LYS A 221 5.67 -4.22 -19.91
C LYS A 221 6.05 -2.81 -20.36
N VAL A 222 6.30 -1.89 -19.43
CA VAL A 222 6.75 -0.52 -19.74
C VAL A 222 8.05 -0.55 -20.56
N ASP A 223 9.01 -1.39 -20.17
CA ASP A 223 10.32 -1.50 -20.81
C ASP A 223 10.25 -2.10 -22.23
N GLN A 224 9.20 -2.88 -22.53
CA GLN A 224 8.96 -3.48 -23.85
C GLN A 224 8.35 -2.52 -24.88
N LYS A 225 8.12 -1.25 -24.51
CA LYS A 225 7.56 -0.24 -25.39
C LYS A 225 8.46 -0.01 -26.61
N GLN A 226 8.16 -0.69 -27.72
CA GLN A 226 8.79 -0.46 -29.01
C GLN A 226 8.24 0.85 -29.59
N PHE A 227 9.16 1.76 -29.96
CA PHE A 227 8.87 2.99 -30.70
C PHE A 227 8.63 2.71 -32.19
#